data_AF-A0AA39T4N8-F1
#
_entry.id   AF-A0AA39T4N8-F1
#
_cell.length_a   1.000
_cell.length_b   1.000
_cell.length_c   1.000
_cell.angle_alpha   90.00
_cell.angle_beta   90.00
_cell.angle_gamma   90.00
#
_symmetry.space_group_name_H-M   'P 1'
#
loop_
_entity.id
_entity.type
_entity.pdbx_description
1 polymer ?
#
loop_
_entity_poly.entity_id
_entity_poly.type
_entity_poly.pdbx_seq_one_letter_code
_entity_poly.pdbx_strand_id
1 'polypeptide(L)'
;MWRAIKIFMWWACHHWLPTMAYLAKRGVHTNGYCPRCQKFLETMVHALWGCRELRSVKEKCHSFNGFKGSNDMHFLDFILGWLRNLCSTELEFLCVIFWRIWFCRNQMIHNKAGVDNRDVVKWASDFIDEWRSISQVDTLPTSGSVPVQNWTPSVDGI
;
A
#
# COMPACT_ATOMS: atom_id res chain seq x y z
N MET A 1 -9.64 -5.40 0.62
CA MET A 1 -8.55 -4.41 0.71
C MET A 1 -7.16 -5.06 0.84
N TRP A 2 -6.98 -6.09 1.67
CA TRP A 2 -5.68 -6.77 1.86
C TRP A 2 -5.01 -7.30 0.58
N ARG A 3 -5.80 -7.86 -0.35
CA ARG A 3 -5.31 -8.25 -1.69
C ARG A 3 -4.69 -7.08 -2.46
N ALA A 4 -5.28 -5.89 -2.38
CA ALA A 4 -4.79 -4.70 -3.07
C ALA A 4 -3.44 -4.23 -2.52
N ILE A 5 -3.23 -4.36 -1.21
CA ILE A 5 -1.95 -4.03 -0.55
C ILE A 5 -0.84 -4.97 -1.04
N LYS A 6 -1.10 -6.28 -1.13
CA LYS A 6 -0.13 -7.26 -1.65
C LYS A 6 0.26 -6.98 -3.10
N ILE A 7 -0.74 -6.73 -3.96
CA ILE A 7 -0.52 -6.39 -5.38
C ILE A 7 0.27 -5.09 -5.52
N PHE A 8 -0.07 -4.08 -4.71
CA PHE A 8 0.66 -2.82 -4.68
C PHE A 8 2.12 -3.00 -4.28
N MET A 9 2.40 -3.75 -3.21
CA MET A 9 3.78 -3.99 -2.76
C MET A 9 4.58 -4.71 -3.84
N TRP A 10 3.97 -5.71 -4.49
CA TRP A 10 4.56 -6.38 -5.65
C TRP A 10 4.89 -5.38 -6.78
N TRP A 11 3.92 -4.59 -7.23
CA TRP A 11 4.14 -3.58 -8.28
C TRP A 11 5.18 -2.52 -7.90
N ALA A 12 5.20 -2.11 -6.64
CA ALA A 12 6.18 -1.15 -6.13
C ALA A 12 7.60 -1.75 -6.19
N CYS A 13 7.77 -3.00 -5.77
CA CYS A 13 9.04 -3.72 -5.84
C CYS A 13 9.54 -3.91 -7.27
N HIS A 14 8.65 -4.02 -8.25
CA HIS A 14 9.02 -4.15 -9.66
C HIS A 14 9.10 -2.81 -10.42
N HIS A 15 8.95 -1.66 -9.74
CA HIS A 15 8.89 -0.34 -10.38
C HIS A 15 7.81 -0.21 -11.46
N TRP A 16 6.67 -0.86 -11.27
CA TRP A 16 5.55 -0.83 -12.22
C TRP A 16 4.54 0.27 -11.90
N LEU A 17 4.63 0.92 -10.74
CA LEU A 17 3.73 2.03 -10.43
C LEU A 17 4.14 3.32 -11.16
N PRO A 18 3.17 4.12 -11.63
CA PRO A 18 3.41 5.33 -12.40
C PRO A 18 3.85 6.53 -11.54
N THR A 19 5.08 6.48 -11.02
CA THR A 19 5.70 7.67 -10.41
C THR A 19 6.07 8.68 -11.49
N MET A 20 6.06 9.98 -11.17
CA MET A 20 6.34 11.02 -12.18
C MET A 20 7.72 10.86 -12.81
N ALA A 21 8.75 10.49 -12.04
CA ALA A 21 10.09 10.27 -12.60
C ALA A 21 10.11 9.09 -13.59
N TYR A 22 9.38 8.03 -13.30
CA TYR A 22 9.27 6.87 -14.19
C TYR A 22 8.47 7.21 -15.46
N LEU A 23 7.37 7.95 -15.33
CA LEU A 23 6.56 8.41 -16.45
C LEU A 23 7.38 9.33 -17.39
N ALA A 24 8.13 10.29 -16.83
CA ALA A 24 9.03 11.15 -17.61
C ALA A 24 10.06 10.32 -18.38
N LYS A 25 10.68 9.33 -17.72
CA LYS A 25 11.64 8.40 -18.35
C LYS A 25 11.02 7.58 -19.49
N ARG A 26 9.72 7.30 -19.44
CA ARG A 26 8.95 6.59 -20.47
C ARG A 26 8.42 7.51 -21.58
N GLY A 27 8.75 8.81 -21.56
CA GLY A 27 8.34 9.77 -22.59
C GLY A 27 6.94 10.35 -22.40
N VAL A 28 6.30 10.13 -21.24
CA VAL A 28 5.02 10.77 -20.91
C VAL A 28 5.30 12.24 -20.54
N HIS A 29 4.44 13.16 -21.01
CA HIS A 29 4.60 14.59 -20.78
C HIS A 29 4.34 14.95 -19.30
N THR A 30 5.40 14.89 -18.50
CA THR A 30 5.45 15.31 -17.09
C THR A 30 6.86 15.81 -16.78
N ASN A 31 6.97 16.74 -15.82
CA ASN A 31 8.25 17.28 -15.38
C ASN A 31 9.04 16.31 -14.47
N GLY A 32 8.44 15.16 -14.10
CA GLY A 32 9.09 14.15 -13.26
C GLY A 32 9.06 14.45 -11.76
N TYR A 33 8.61 15.64 -11.35
CA TYR A 33 8.65 16.08 -9.96
C TYR A 33 7.52 15.51 -9.12
N CYS A 34 7.79 15.37 -7.82
CA CYS A 34 6.81 14.93 -6.84
C CYS A 34 5.60 15.86 -6.79
N PRO A 35 4.38 15.33 -6.99
CA PRO A 35 3.16 16.13 -7.01
C PRO A 35 2.88 16.79 -5.65
N ARG A 36 3.42 16.25 -4.55
CA ARG A 36 3.30 16.83 -3.21
C ARG A 36 4.26 17.99 -2.97
N CYS A 37 5.57 17.75 -3.09
CA CYS A 37 6.57 18.74 -2.68
C CYS A 37 7.04 19.66 -3.82
N GLN A 38 6.79 19.28 -5.07
CA GLN A 38 7.14 20.02 -6.30
C GLN A 38 8.61 20.43 -6.39
N LYS A 39 9.52 19.68 -5.75
CA LYS A 39 10.94 20.06 -5.64
C LYS A 39 11.93 18.95 -6.00
N PHE A 40 11.59 17.70 -5.73
CA PHE A 40 12.45 16.55 -6.06
C PHE A 40 11.73 15.63 -7.04
N LEU A 41 12.50 14.87 -7.82
CA LEU A 41 11.96 13.84 -8.71
C LEU A 41 11.15 12.81 -7.90
N GLU A 42 10.00 12.42 -8.43
CA GLU A 42 9.13 11.42 -7.79
C GLU A 42 9.63 10.01 -8.11
N THR A 43 10.60 9.54 -7.34
CA THR A 43 10.92 8.10 -7.27
C THR A 43 9.89 7.38 -6.39
N MET A 44 9.90 6.04 -6.40
CA MET A 44 9.03 5.25 -5.52
C MET A 44 9.30 5.54 -4.04
N VAL A 45 10.58 5.53 -3.64
CA VAL A 45 10.98 5.81 -2.26
C VAL A 45 10.58 7.23 -1.89
N HIS A 46 10.76 8.21 -2.78
CA HIS A 46 10.32 9.58 -2.51
C HIS A 46 8.80 9.68 -2.36
N ALA A 47 8.03 9.04 -3.24
CA ALA A 47 6.57 9.04 -3.21
C ALA A 47 5.99 8.42 -1.93
N LEU A 48 6.66 7.40 -1.38
CA LEU A 48 6.12 6.62 -0.26
C LEU A 48 6.71 6.98 1.10
N TRP A 49 7.94 7.48 1.13
CA TRP A 49 8.62 7.82 2.38
C TRP A 49 9.41 9.11 2.26
N GLY A 50 10.29 9.26 1.27
CA GLY A 50 11.28 10.34 1.19
C GLY A 50 10.74 11.78 1.14
N CYS A 51 9.48 11.98 0.73
CA CYS A 51 8.90 13.31 0.63
C CYS A 51 8.79 14.02 1.99
N ARG A 52 9.17 15.30 2.05
CA ARG A 52 9.05 16.11 3.28
C ARG A 52 7.59 16.35 3.71
N GLU A 53 6.65 16.32 2.77
CA GLU A 53 5.22 16.47 3.06
C GLU A 53 4.64 15.26 3.81
N LEU A 54 5.42 14.17 3.94
CA LEU A 54 5.07 12.99 4.73
C LEU A 54 5.68 13.03 6.15
N ARG A 55 6.24 14.17 6.57
CA ARG A 55 6.91 14.29 7.89
C ARG A 55 6.00 13.90 9.04
N SER A 56 4.77 14.40 9.07
CA SER A 56 3.81 14.10 10.15
C SER A 56 3.46 12.61 10.25
N VAL A 57 3.43 11.90 9.12
CA VAL A 57 3.23 10.44 9.09
C VAL A 57 4.43 9.73 9.69
N LYS A 58 5.65 10.13 9.31
CA LYS A 58 6.89 9.54 9.84
C LYS A 58 7.04 9.76 11.34
N GLU A 59 6.75 10.98 11.80
CA GLU A 59 6.82 11.33 13.22
C GLU A 59 5.90 10.41 14.02
N LYS A 60 4.65 10.20 13.58
CA LYS A 60 3.72 9.28 14.26
C LYS A 60 4.14 7.81 14.20
N CYS A 61 4.98 7.43 13.25
CA CYS A 61 5.55 6.09 13.15
C CYS A 61 6.86 5.96 13.96
N HIS A 62 6.88 6.38 15.23
CA HIS A 62 8.07 6.41 16.09
C HIS A 62 8.79 5.04 16.21
N SER A 63 8.09 3.93 16.01
CA SER A 63 8.67 2.58 16.03
C SER A 63 9.62 2.29 14.85
N PHE A 64 9.58 3.10 13.78
CA PHE A 64 10.38 2.91 12.57
C PHE A 64 11.73 3.64 12.62
N ASN A 65 12.37 3.66 13.77
CA ASN A 65 13.71 4.23 13.94
C ASN A 65 14.78 3.21 13.51
N GLY A 66 15.47 3.45 12.40
CA GLY A 66 16.67 2.68 12.08
C GLY A 66 17.14 2.78 10.64
N PHE A 67 16.23 2.79 9.66
CA PHE A 67 16.62 2.74 8.24
C PHE A 67 16.40 4.08 7.52
N LYS A 68 17.51 4.71 7.13
CA LYS A 68 17.51 5.89 6.25
C LYS A 68 17.87 5.47 4.82
N GLY A 69 16.87 5.03 4.07
CA GLY A 69 17.04 4.80 2.63
C GLY A 69 17.20 6.11 1.86
N SER A 70 17.96 6.06 0.76
CA SER A 70 18.04 7.18 -0.19
C SER A 70 16.79 7.24 -1.06
N ASN A 71 16.40 8.45 -1.49
CA ASN A 71 15.29 8.63 -2.43
C ASN A 71 15.54 7.92 -3.77
N ASP A 72 16.80 7.77 -4.18
CA ASP A 72 17.15 7.16 -5.47
C ASP A 72 17.30 5.64 -5.38
N MET A 73 17.12 5.05 -4.20
CA MET A 73 17.20 3.62 -3.97
C MET A 73 16.05 2.88 -4.67
N HIS A 74 16.34 1.66 -5.16
CA HIS A 74 15.31 0.76 -5.66
C HIS A 74 14.34 0.39 -4.54
N PHE A 75 13.03 0.42 -4.79
CA PHE A 75 12.05 0.20 -3.72
C PHE A 75 12.18 -1.18 -3.05
N LEU A 76 12.56 -2.21 -3.82
CA LEU A 76 12.86 -3.53 -3.26
C LEU A 76 13.97 -3.49 -2.20
N ASP A 77 15.09 -2.82 -2.48
CA ASP A 77 16.19 -2.69 -1.52
C ASP A 77 15.76 -1.88 -0.30
N PHE A 78 14.93 -0.85 -0.54
CA PHE A 78 14.36 -0.03 0.51
C PHE A 78 13.50 -0.87 1.47
N ILE A 79 12.56 -1.68 0.98
CA ILE A 79 11.71 -2.53 1.83
C ILE A 79 12.50 -3.67 2.49
N LEU A 80 13.51 -4.24 1.82
CA LEU A 80 14.41 -5.24 2.41
C LEU A 80 15.22 -4.65 3.58
N GLY A 81 15.56 -3.36 3.52
CA GLY A 81 16.17 -2.65 4.65
C GLY A 81 15.28 -2.64 5.90
N TRP A 82 13.97 -2.42 5.72
CA TRP A 82 13.00 -2.46 6.82
C TRP A 82 12.73 -3.86 7.35
N LEU A 83 12.64 -4.85 6.46
CA LEU A 83 12.45 -6.27 6.79
C LEU A 83 13.49 -6.81 7.79
N ARG A 84 14.71 -6.27 7.78
CA ARG A 84 15.77 -6.68 8.70
C ARG A 84 15.62 -6.11 10.11
N ASN A 85 14.80 -5.07 10.29
CA ASN A 85 14.73 -4.29 11.52
C ASN A 85 13.33 -4.29 12.16
N LEU A 86 12.30 -4.76 11.46
CA LEU A 86 10.92 -4.75 11.92
C LEU A 86 10.40 -6.17 12.14
N CYS A 87 9.58 -6.36 13.17
CA CYS A 87 8.81 -7.59 13.31
C CYS A 87 7.69 -7.68 12.25
N SER A 88 7.04 -8.83 12.15
CA SER A 88 5.97 -9.08 11.17
C SER A 88 4.81 -8.08 11.28
N THR A 89 4.41 -7.71 12.51
CA THR A 89 3.30 -6.78 12.76
C THR A 89 3.66 -5.35 12.37
N GLU A 90 4.89 -4.93 12.63
CA GLU A 90 5.40 -3.61 12.25
C GLU A 90 5.55 -3.48 10.73
N LEU A 91 6.05 -4.52 10.09
CA LEU A 91 6.16 -4.57 8.64
C LEU A 91 4.78 -4.56 7.97
N GLU A 92 3.83 -5.32 8.53
CA GLU A 92 2.43 -5.32 8.10
C GLU A 92 1.89 -3.89 8.13
N PHE A 93 2.02 -3.20 9.26
CA PHE A 93 1.61 -1.81 9.43
C PHE A 93 2.28 -0.89 8.41
N LEU A 94 3.59 -1.01 8.21
CA LEU A 94 4.34 -0.22 7.24
C LEU A 94 3.83 -0.42 5.80
N CYS A 95 3.48 -1.66 5.41
CA CYS A 95 2.90 -1.95 4.09
C CYS A 95 1.54 -1.26 3.91
N VAL A 96 0.70 -1.22 4.95
CA VAL A 96 -0.59 -0.50 4.92
C VAL A 96 -0.36 1.00 4.75
N ILE A 97 0.60 1.56 5.49
CA ILE A 97 0.99 2.97 5.40
C ILE A 97 1.42 3.31 3.98
N PHE A 98 2.34 2.53 3.37
CA PHE A 98 2.78 2.79 2.00
C PHE A 98 1.63 2.74 0.99
N TRP A 99 0.77 1.73 1.09
CA TRP A 99 -0.40 1.65 0.23
C TRP A 99 -1.32 2.85 0.40
N ARG A 100 -1.59 3.26 1.64
CA ARG A 100 -2.46 4.40 1.93
C ARG A 100 -1.86 5.72 1.43
N ILE A 101 -0.55 5.91 1.60
CA ILE A 101 0.18 7.06 1.03
C ILE A 101 0.04 7.08 -0.49
N TRP A 102 0.21 5.95 -1.15
CA TRP A 102 0.04 5.85 -2.61
C TRP A 102 -1.40 6.17 -3.03
N PHE A 103 -2.38 5.63 -2.32
CA PHE A 103 -3.79 5.91 -2.55
C PHE A 103 -4.09 7.42 -2.45
N CYS A 104 -3.67 8.08 -1.37
CA CYS A 104 -3.83 9.52 -1.19
C CYS A 104 -3.15 10.33 -2.30
N ARG A 105 -1.96 9.90 -2.75
CA ARG A 105 -1.26 10.54 -3.87
C ARG A 105 -2.07 10.44 -5.16
N ASN A 106 -2.64 9.28 -5.47
CA ASN A 106 -3.44 9.09 -6.69
C ASN A 106 -4.73 9.90 -6.63
N GLN A 107 -5.38 9.98 -5.46
CA GLN A 107 -6.53 10.85 -5.26
C GLN A 107 -6.16 12.31 -5.55
N MET A 108 -5.03 12.80 -5.03
CA MET A 108 -4.57 14.18 -5.27
C MET A 108 -4.36 14.50 -6.76
N ILE A 109 -3.97 13.52 -7.59
CA ILE A 109 -3.72 13.74 -9.03
C ILE A 109 -5.00 13.64 -9.85
N HIS A 110 -5.84 12.65 -9.55
CA HIS A 110 -6.98 12.30 -10.41
C HIS A 110 -8.31 12.88 -9.92
N ASN A 111 -8.45 13.15 -8.62
CA ASN A 111 -9.68 13.64 -8.00
C ASN A 111 -9.46 15.07 -7.45
N LYS A 112 -10.06 16.06 -8.11
CA LYS A 112 -10.01 17.48 -7.71
C LYS A 112 -10.85 17.80 -6.46
N ALA A 113 -11.70 16.88 -6.02
CA ALA A 113 -12.46 17.02 -4.79
C ALA A 113 -11.58 16.64 -3.60
N GLY A 114 -11.39 17.58 -2.66
CA GLY A 114 -10.56 17.42 -1.48
C GLY A 114 -10.98 16.21 -0.66
N VAL A 115 -10.34 15.07 -0.92
CA VAL A 115 -10.41 13.92 -0.04
C VAL A 115 -9.71 14.35 1.24
N ASP A 116 -10.47 14.37 2.33
CA ASP A 116 -9.95 14.46 3.69
C ASP A 116 -8.92 13.33 3.85
N ASN A 117 -7.65 13.71 3.69
CA ASN A 117 -6.50 12.85 3.89
C ASN A 117 -6.29 12.68 5.40
N ARG A 118 -7.34 12.15 6.06
CA ARG A 118 -7.31 11.77 7.46
C ARG A 118 -6.02 11.06 7.75
N ASP A 119 -5.46 11.43 8.90
CA ASP A 119 -4.30 10.86 9.54
C ASP A 119 -3.99 9.43 9.06
N VAL A 120 -3.04 9.32 8.11
CA VAL A 120 -2.67 8.06 7.44
C VAL A 120 -2.36 6.97 8.46
N VAL A 121 -1.73 7.35 9.57
CA VAL A 121 -1.35 6.43 10.65
C VAL A 121 -2.59 5.92 11.36
N LYS A 122 -3.49 6.81 11.80
CA LYS A 122 -4.76 6.40 12.41
C LYS A 122 -5.58 5.51 11.48
N TRP A 123 -5.69 5.89 10.21
CA TRP A 123 -6.46 5.09 9.24
C TRP A 123 -5.87 3.68 9.10
N ALA A 124 -4.55 3.55 9.06
CA ALA A 124 -3.90 2.24 8.98
C ALA A 124 -4.14 1.41 10.25
N SER A 125 -4.14 2.03 11.42
CA SER A 125 -4.42 1.34 12.69
C SER A 125 -5.86 0.82 12.70
N ASP A 126 -6.83 1.71 12.44
CA ASP A 126 -8.26 1.36 12.40
C ASP A 126 -8.51 0.22 11.38
N PHE A 127 -7.88 0.30 10.21
CA PHE A 127 -8.01 -0.72 9.16
C PHE A 127 -7.49 -2.11 9.60
N ILE A 128 -6.35 -2.16 10.28
CA ILE A 128 -5.78 -3.43 10.75
C ILE A 128 -6.61 -4.01 11.89
N ASP A 129 -7.07 -3.18 12.82
CA ASP A 129 -7.90 -3.62 13.95
C ASP A 129 -9.23 -4.19 13.46
N GLU A 130 -9.88 -3.51 12.52
CA GLU A 130 -11.09 -4.01 11.84
C GLU A 130 -10.82 -5.38 11.19
N TRP A 131 -9.74 -5.50 10.41
CA TRP A 131 -9.37 -6.75 9.74
C TRP A 131 -9.14 -7.91 10.72
N ARG A 132 -8.44 -7.65 11.83
CA ARG A 132 -8.18 -8.65 12.87
C ARG A 132 -9.45 -9.09 13.59
N SER A 133 -10.37 -8.16 13.84
CA SER A 133 -11.65 -8.48 14.48
C SER A 133 -12.49 -9.45 13.65
N ILE A 134 -12.54 -9.24 12.32
CA ILE A 134 -13.28 -10.10 11.39
C ILE A 134 -12.59 -11.47 11.24
N SER A 135 -11.26 -11.46 11.12
CA SER A 135 -10.47 -12.69 10.91
C SER A 135 -10.52 -13.66 12.10
N GLN A 136 -10.88 -13.21 13.31
CA GLN A 136 -11.04 -14.07 14.49
C GLN A 136 -12.43 -14.73 14.56
N VAL A 137 -13.44 -14.19 13.87
CA VAL A 137 -14.81 -14.73 13.86
C VAL A 137 -14.92 -15.92 12.91
N ASP A 138 -14.18 -15.89 11.79
CA ASP A 138 -14.17 -16.97 10.78
C ASP A 138 -13.45 -18.25 11.24
N THR A 139 -12.70 -18.21 12.35
CA THR A 139 -11.96 -19.37 12.90
C THR A 139 -12.78 -20.23 13.87
N LEU A 140 -14.03 -19.85 14.19
CA LEU A 140 -14.93 -20.73 14.93
C LEU A 140 -15.41 -21.85 13.99
N PRO A 141 -15.33 -23.14 14.40
CA PRO A 141 -15.84 -24.21 13.57
C PRO A 141 -17.35 -24.03 13.45
N THR A 142 -17.81 -23.68 12.25
CA THR A 142 -19.21 -23.87 11.87
C THR A 142 -19.43 -25.39 11.84
N SER A 143 -19.83 -25.94 12.99
CA SER A 143 -20.46 -27.25 13.08
C SER A 143 -21.81 -27.15 12.38
N GLY A 144 -21.79 -27.33 11.07
CA GLY A 144 -22.95 -27.35 10.21
C GLY A 144 -22.55 -28.12 8.97
N SER A 145 -22.83 -29.42 8.97
CA SER A 145 -22.69 -30.28 7.81
C SER A 145 -23.51 -29.70 6.66
N VAL A 146 -22.85 -29.03 5.71
CA VAL A 146 -23.47 -28.69 4.43
C VAL A 146 -23.59 -30.00 3.65
N PRO A 147 -24.80 -30.45 3.28
CA PRO A 147 -24.94 -31.62 2.42
C PRO A 147 -24.29 -31.30 1.08
N VAL A 148 -23.36 -32.16 0.65
CA VAL A 148 -22.77 -32.09 -0.68
C VAL A 148 -23.89 -32.32 -1.70
N GLN A 149 -24.38 -31.26 -2.33
CA GLN A 149 -25.19 -31.38 -3.53
C GLN A 149 -24.26 -31.70 -4.69
N ASN A 150 -24.18 -32.98 -5.04
CA ASN A 150 -23.57 -33.43 -6.28
C ASN A 150 -24.38 -32.89 -7.45
N TRP A 151 -23.73 -32.11 -8.30
CA TRP A 151 -24.30 -31.62 -9.54
C TRP A 151 -24.52 -32.77 -10.52
N THR A 152 -25.74 -32.88 -11.07
CA THR A 152 -26.04 -33.77 -12.20
C THR A 152 -26.56 -32.95 -13.38
N PRO A 153 -26.06 -33.20 -14.61
CA PRO A 153 -26.57 -32.53 -15.80
C PRO A 153 -27.98 -33.02 -16.15
N SER A 154 -28.83 -32.09 -16.61
CA SER A 154 -30.15 -32.41 -17.17
C SER A 154 -30.00 -33.15 -18.49
N VAL A 155 -30.56 -34.36 -18.55
CA VAL A 155 -30.82 -35.09 -19.81
C VAL A 155 -32.12 -34.58 -20.38
N ASP A 156 -32.05 -33.51 -21.19
CA ASP A 156 -33.09 -33.18 -22.16
C ASP A 156 -32.46 -32.42 -23.32
N GLY A 157 -32.40 -33.08 -24.47
CA GLY A 157 -31.86 -32.58 -25.73
C GLY A 157 -31.95 -33.65 -26.79
N ILE A 158 -33.17 -33.89 -27.26
CA ILE A 158 -33.52 -34.67 -28.46
C ILE A 158 -32.81 -34.06 -29.68
#